data_AF-A0ABD3FDC8-F1
#
_entry.id   AF-A0ABD3FDC8-F1
#
_cell.length_a   1.000
_cell.length_b   1.000
_cell.length_c   1.000
_cell.angle_alpha   90.00
_cell.angle_beta   90.00
_cell.angle_gamma   90.00
#
_symmetry.space_group_name_H-M   'P 1'
#
loop_
_entity.id
_entity.type
_entity.pdbx_description
1 polymer ?
#
loop_
_entity_poly.entity_id
_entity_poly.type
_entity_poly.pdbx_seq_one_letter_code
_entity_poly.pdbx_strand_id
1 'polypeptide(L)'
;MAKLPDSQVEGITGFSSNSMAYRYVISLKSDQVNIWLEDRSSKKQWQTGLLNKEDYVTAANAFVDASASDYVSCFKQCLDSPFGKDEDVERKLVPQNGRKMKLEMSLKIRLLRSVRTINYTFELKPIAVEPIDILESKLKDQQEELERLRGKISLGTTAFLYVESEAMLDSKLQWKEVAAEAFTLNEDKTSIKVLVSGIYSFGLVVNHTPTANGAPGLISLQMNNETIQSVATGSYYCRSGAYVTHQTNSSLMCVVQVKEGTDLSAICTNTSVIANTPSYFTVARIGG
;
A
#
# COMPACT_ATOMS: atom_id res chain seq x y z
N MET A 1 -28.68 -26.16 30.42
CA MET A 1 -27.85 -24.94 30.25
C MET A 1 -26.72 -25.28 29.30
N ALA A 2 -26.72 -24.70 28.09
CA ALA A 2 -25.62 -24.87 27.16
C ALA A 2 -24.43 -24.04 27.66
N LYS A 3 -23.24 -24.66 27.80
CA LYS A 3 -21.99 -23.91 28.03
C LYS A 3 -21.78 -22.98 26.85
N LEU A 4 -21.71 -21.66 27.09
CA LEU A 4 -21.25 -20.73 26.05
C LEU A 4 -19.84 -21.15 25.61
N PRO A 5 -19.53 -21.09 24.30
CA PRO A 5 -18.20 -21.38 23.80
C PRO A 5 -17.19 -20.37 24.34
N ASP A 6 -15.98 -20.85 24.65
CA ASP A 6 -14.85 -19.98 24.97
C ASP A 6 -14.58 -19.06 23.77
N SER A 7 -14.52 -17.74 24.01
CA SER A 7 -14.28 -16.75 22.97
C SER A 7 -13.13 -15.82 23.34
N GLN A 8 -12.43 -15.33 22.32
CA GLN A 8 -11.27 -14.48 22.50
C GLN A 8 -11.29 -13.38 21.43
N VAL A 9 -10.99 -12.16 21.84
CA VAL A 9 -10.79 -11.03 20.94
C VAL A 9 -9.43 -10.41 21.21
N GLU A 10 -8.76 -9.99 20.14
CA GLU A 10 -7.45 -9.35 20.20
C GLU A 10 -7.44 -8.04 19.43
N GLY A 11 -6.45 -7.20 19.73
CA GLY A 11 -6.26 -5.93 19.05
C GLY A 11 -5.04 -5.16 19.54
N ILE A 12 -4.87 -3.97 18.99
CA ILE A 12 -3.80 -3.03 19.36
C ILE A 12 -4.47 -1.76 19.86
N THR A 13 -3.97 -1.24 20.98
CA THR A 13 -4.52 -0.05 21.63
C THR A 13 -3.41 0.89 22.11
N GLY A 14 -3.87 2.06 22.52
CA GLY A 14 -3.05 3.20 22.92
C GLY A 14 -3.62 3.95 24.09
N PHE A 15 -2.77 4.41 25.00
CA PHE A 15 -3.16 5.23 26.16
C PHE A 15 -2.61 6.67 26.09
N SER A 16 -2.07 7.06 24.93
CA SER A 16 -1.63 8.42 24.63
C SER A 16 -1.86 8.71 23.14
N SER A 17 -1.97 9.99 22.78
CA SER A 17 -2.52 10.46 21.50
C SER A 17 -1.81 9.96 20.23
N ASN A 18 -0.60 9.37 20.36
CA ASN A 18 0.20 8.88 19.23
C ASN A 18 0.82 7.49 19.46
N SER A 19 0.30 6.70 20.40
CA SER A 19 0.91 5.42 20.77
C SER A 19 -0.06 4.27 20.51
N MET A 20 0.20 3.42 19.52
CA MET A 20 -0.42 2.08 19.41
C MET A 20 0.54 1.02 19.99
N ALA A 21 1.08 1.33 21.17
CA ALA A 21 2.17 0.56 21.78
C ALA A 21 1.70 -0.69 22.52
N TYR A 22 0.39 -0.88 22.74
CA TYR A 22 -0.09 -2.00 23.54
C TYR A 22 -0.84 -3.01 22.69
N ARG A 23 -0.52 -4.29 22.86
CA ARG A 23 -1.34 -5.40 22.36
C ARG A 23 -2.24 -5.86 23.49
N TYR A 24 -3.51 -6.12 23.19
CA TYR A 24 -4.46 -6.61 24.19
C TYR A 24 -5.15 -7.87 23.71
N VAL A 25 -5.59 -8.67 24.68
CA VAL A 25 -6.42 -9.85 24.48
C VAL A 25 -7.49 -9.87 25.57
N ILE A 26 -8.76 -10.00 25.19
CA ILE A 26 -9.86 -10.23 26.12
C ILE A 26 -10.38 -11.64 25.87
N SER A 27 -10.32 -12.50 26.88
CA SER A 27 -10.81 -13.88 26.82
C SER A 27 -12.04 -14.04 27.70
N LEU A 28 -13.08 -14.67 27.17
CA LEU A 28 -14.27 -15.11 27.89
C LEU A 28 -14.24 -16.63 28.00
N LYS A 29 -14.12 -17.15 29.22
CA LYS A 29 -14.12 -18.59 29.50
C LYS A 29 -15.08 -18.91 30.62
N SER A 30 -16.06 -19.78 30.36
CA SER A 30 -17.08 -20.14 31.37
C SER A 30 -17.71 -18.91 32.05
N ASP A 31 -18.09 -17.88 31.26
CA ASP A 31 -18.64 -16.59 31.72
C ASP A 31 -17.70 -15.70 32.55
N GLN A 32 -16.42 -16.09 32.67
CA GLN A 32 -15.39 -15.29 33.32
C GLN A 32 -14.55 -14.53 32.30
N VAL A 33 -14.28 -13.27 32.58
CA VAL A 33 -13.52 -12.37 31.72
C VAL A 33 -12.08 -12.27 32.22
N ASN A 34 -11.12 -12.39 31.33
CA ASN A 34 -9.73 -12.04 31.59
C ASN A 34 -9.23 -11.06 30.54
N ILE A 35 -8.59 -9.98 30.98
CA ILE A 35 -7.97 -8.98 30.12
C ILE A 35 -6.45 -9.14 30.28
N TRP A 36 -5.78 -9.40 29.18
CA TRP A 36 -4.32 -9.43 29.08
C TRP A 36 -3.83 -8.25 28.24
N LEU A 37 -2.71 -7.67 28.64
CA LEU A 37 -2.12 -6.49 28.03
C LEU A 37 -0.59 -6.64 27.95
N GLU A 38 -0.02 -6.33 26.80
CA GLU A 38 1.43 -6.31 26.55
C GLU A 38 1.84 -4.92 26.04
N ASP A 39 2.87 -4.34 26.64
CA ASP A 39 3.62 -3.24 26.03
C ASP A 39 4.56 -3.81 24.96
N ARG A 40 4.31 -3.52 23.69
CA ARG A 40 5.06 -4.05 22.55
C ARG A 40 6.51 -3.57 22.51
N SER A 41 6.82 -2.44 23.17
CA SER A 41 8.18 -1.88 23.21
C SER A 41 9.01 -2.55 24.29
N SER A 42 8.48 -2.61 25.52
CA SER A 42 9.20 -3.18 26.68
C SER A 42 8.98 -4.68 26.88
N LYS A 43 8.00 -5.26 26.20
CA LYS A 43 7.54 -6.66 26.32
C LYS A 43 7.04 -7.04 27.71
N LYS A 44 6.76 -6.05 28.55
CA LYS A 44 6.11 -6.25 29.85
C LYS A 44 4.65 -6.62 29.62
N GLN A 45 4.17 -7.59 30.42
CA GLN A 45 2.82 -8.12 30.31
C GLN A 45 2.09 -8.04 31.64
N TRP A 46 0.78 -7.84 31.56
CA TRP A 46 -0.11 -7.84 32.71
C TRP A 46 -1.43 -8.52 32.40
N GLN A 47 -2.10 -9.05 33.42
CA GLN A 47 -3.44 -9.61 33.29
C GLN A 47 -4.30 -9.41 34.53
N THR A 48 -5.63 -9.47 34.37
CA THR A 48 -6.58 -9.45 35.49
C THR A 48 -6.65 -10.79 36.22
N GLY A 49 -6.46 -11.90 35.50
CA GLY A 49 -6.97 -13.21 35.91
C GLY A 49 -8.45 -13.36 35.51
N LEU A 50 -9.04 -14.53 35.78
CA LEU A 50 -10.45 -14.81 35.51
C LEU A 50 -11.34 -14.04 36.50
N LEU A 51 -12.13 -13.10 35.99
CA LEU A 51 -13.06 -12.26 36.75
C LEU A 51 -14.49 -12.72 36.52
N ASN A 52 -15.24 -12.88 37.61
CA ASN A 52 -16.69 -13.05 37.56
C ASN A 52 -17.36 -11.70 37.24
N LYS A 53 -18.62 -11.76 36.79
CA LYS A 53 -19.38 -10.55 36.45
C LYS A 53 -19.43 -9.53 37.59
N GLU A 54 -19.60 -9.99 38.83
CA GLU A 54 -19.61 -9.17 40.04
C GLU A 54 -18.29 -8.44 40.35
N ASP A 55 -17.17 -8.91 39.79
CA ASP A 55 -15.87 -8.26 39.99
C ASP A 55 -15.71 -6.98 39.16
N TYR A 56 -16.49 -6.83 38.07
CA TYR A 56 -16.42 -5.67 37.17
C TYR A 56 -17.76 -4.96 36.97
N VAL A 57 -18.87 -5.57 37.37
CA VAL A 57 -20.22 -5.00 37.31
C VAL A 57 -20.71 -4.64 38.71
N THR A 58 -21.10 -3.39 38.87
CA THR A 58 -21.73 -2.78 40.04
C THR A 58 -23.10 -2.24 39.63
N ALA A 59 -23.96 -1.90 40.60
CA ALA A 59 -25.24 -1.25 40.31
C ALA A 59 -25.10 0.07 39.50
N ALA A 60 -23.95 0.74 39.61
CA ALA A 60 -23.68 2.00 38.92
C ALA A 60 -23.30 1.82 37.44
N ASN A 61 -22.81 0.64 37.02
CA ASN A 61 -22.37 0.36 35.65
C ASN A 61 -23.08 -0.85 35.01
N ALA A 62 -24.08 -1.42 35.68
CA ALA A 62 -24.87 -2.52 35.17
C ALA A 62 -25.77 -2.10 33.99
N PHE A 63 -25.83 -2.97 32.98
CA PHE A 63 -26.85 -2.94 31.93
C PHE A 63 -27.84 -4.06 32.19
N VAL A 64 -29.13 -3.72 32.06
CA VAL A 64 -30.22 -4.70 32.20
C VAL A 64 -30.04 -5.79 31.14
N ASP A 65 -30.14 -7.05 31.55
CA ASP A 65 -30.02 -8.24 30.72
C ASP A 65 -28.69 -8.45 29.96
N ALA A 66 -27.66 -7.64 30.24
CA ALA A 66 -26.36 -7.81 29.58
C ALA A 66 -25.62 -9.07 30.06
N SER A 67 -25.18 -9.89 29.12
CA SER A 67 -24.32 -11.06 29.33
C SER A 67 -22.85 -10.66 29.49
N ALA A 68 -21.99 -11.57 29.97
CA ALA A 68 -20.54 -11.33 30.02
C ALA A 68 -19.96 -11.03 28.63
N SER A 69 -20.49 -11.66 27.56
CA SER A 69 -20.10 -11.35 26.17
C SER A 69 -20.41 -9.92 25.77
N ASP A 70 -21.54 -9.35 26.20
CA ASP A 70 -21.89 -7.95 25.89
C ASP A 70 -20.90 -6.98 26.53
N TYR A 71 -20.46 -7.27 27.75
CA TYR A 71 -19.38 -6.52 28.41
C TYR A 71 -18.04 -6.67 27.69
N VAL A 72 -17.70 -7.88 27.20
CA VAL A 72 -16.48 -8.08 26.39
C VAL A 72 -16.50 -7.22 25.12
N SER A 73 -17.64 -7.15 24.42
CA SER A 73 -17.80 -6.27 23.25
C SER A 73 -17.64 -4.79 23.63
N CYS A 74 -18.20 -4.38 24.77
CA CYS A 74 -18.06 -3.03 25.32
C CYS A 74 -16.59 -2.69 25.63
N PHE A 75 -15.85 -3.59 26.29
CA PHE A 75 -14.42 -3.41 26.58
C PHE A 75 -13.57 -3.39 25.31
N LYS A 76 -13.90 -4.23 24.33
CA LYS A 76 -13.24 -4.23 23.03
C LYS A 76 -13.42 -2.87 22.34
N GLN A 77 -14.65 -2.36 22.29
CA GLN A 77 -14.94 -1.04 21.75
C GLN A 77 -14.10 0.04 22.44
N CYS A 78 -14.00 -0.02 23.78
CA CYS A 78 -13.17 0.92 24.54
C CYS A 78 -11.70 0.91 24.12
N LEU A 79 -11.13 -0.26 23.84
CA LEU A 79 -9.73 -0.42 23.48
C LEU A 79 -9.47 -0.13 21.99
N ASP A 80 -10.43 -0.38 21.11
CA ASP A 80 -10.30 -0.14 19.66
C ASP A 80 -10.56 1.32 19.26
N SER A 81 -11.36 2.08 20.02
CA SER A 81 -11.66 3.47 19.68
C SER A 81 -10.37 4.31 19.55
N PRO A 82 -10.26 5.22 18.57
CA PRO A 82 -9.09 6.08 18.44
C PRO A 82 -8.92 6.94 19.69
N PHE A 83 -7.75 6.86 20.34
CA PHE A 83 -7.50 7.55 21.60
C PHE A 83 -7.71 9.06 21.47
N GLY A 84 -8.54 9.66 22.34
CA GLY A 84 -8.76 11.10 22.42
C GLY A 84 -9.56 11.72 21.27
N LYS A 85 -10.07 10.91 20.32
CA LYS A 85 -10.95 11.39 19.23
C LYS A 85 -12.41 11.01 19.43
N ASP A 86 -12.67 9.96 20.20
CA ASP A 86 -14.01 9.53 20.54
C ASP A 86 -14.42 10.19 21.86
N GLU A 87 -15.34 11.15 21.80
CA GLU A 87 -15.83 11.84 22.99
C GLU A 87 -16.60 10.91 23.93
N ASP A 88 -17.17 9.84 23.38
CA ASP A 88 -18.05 8.93 24.11
C ASP A 88 -17.28 7.77 24.76
N VAL A 89 -15.98 7.64 24.50
CA VAL A 89 -15.12 6.59 25.05
C VAL A 89 -13.81 7.16 25.59
N GLU A 90 -13.51 6.88 26.85
CA GLU A 90 -12.22 7.20 27.45
C GLU A 90 -11.57 5.96 28.05
N ARG A 91 -10.24 5.87 27.95
CA ARG A 91 -9.45 4.83 28.60
C ARG A 91 -8.17 5.39 29.18
N LYS A 92 -7.73 4.84 30.31
CA LYS A 92 -6.48 5.23 30.99
C LYS A 92 -5.79 4.00 31.55
N LEU A 93 -4.47 4.01 31.50
CA LEU A 93 -3.62 3.01 32.15
C LEU A 93 -2.77 3.71 33.20
N VAL A 94 -3.04 3.41 34.47
CA VAL A 94 -2.41 4.10 35.61
C VAL A 94 -1.47 3.14 36.34
N PRO A 95 -0.17 3.46 36.48
CA PRO A 95 0.75 2.67 37.28
C PRO A 95 0.32 2.59 38.75
N GLN A 96 0.49 1.43 39.35
CA GLN A 96 0.23 1.16 40.76
C GLN A 96 1.48 0.61 41.46
N ASN A 97 1.42 0.54 42.79
CA ASN A 97 2.49 -0.07 43.60
C ASN A 97 2.73 -1.54 43.18
N GLY A 98 3.99 -1.98 43.25
CA GLY A 98 4.36 -3.36 42.96
C GLY A 98 4.28 -3.75 41.48
N ARG A 99 4.53 -2.81 40.55
CA ARG A 99 4.47 -3.00 39.08
C ARG A 99 3.10 -3.40 38.54
N LYS A 100 2.05 -3.32 39.36
CA LYS A 100 0.67 -3.47 38.94
C LYS A 100 0.26 -2.28 38.09
N MET A 101 -0.75 -2.49 37.24
CA MET A 101 -1.37 -1.43 36.46
C MET A 101 -2.86 -1.41 36.79
N LYS A 102 -3.48 -0.24 36.67
CA LYS A 102 -4.92 -0.07 36.76
C LYS A 102 -5.43 0.37 35.40
N LEU A 103 -6.27 -0.45 34.77
CA LEU A 103 -6.96 -0.11 33.54
C LEU A 103 -8.32 0.50 33.89
N GLU A 104 -8.54 1.74 33.48
CA GLU A 104 -9.81 2.45 33.63
C GLU A 104 -10.42 2.64 32.25
N MET A 105 -11.69 2.26 32.09
CA MET A 105 -12.46 2.45 30.86
C MET A 105 -13.76 3.15 31.21
N SER A 106 -14.11 4.16 30.42
CA SER A 106 -15.31 4.97 30.63
C SER A 106 -16.10 5.07 29.32
N LEU A 107 -17.40 4.83 29.38
CA LEU A 107 -18.31 5.00 28.25
C LEU A 107 -19.36 6.04 28.59
N LYS A 108 -19.57 7.01 27.70
CA LYS A 108 -20.65 7.99 27.80
C LYS A 108 -21.82 7.51 26.96
N ILE A 109 -22.96 7.32 27.60
CA ILE A 109 -24.19 6.93 26.93
C ILE A 109 -25.17 8.09 26.98
N ARG A 110 -25.71 8.42 25.81
CA ARG A 110 -26.68 9.49 25.64
C ARG A 110 -28.08 8.88 25.57
N LEU A 111 -28.93 9.19 26.54
CA LEU A 111 -30.33 8.75 26.55
C LEU A 111 -31.26 9.93 26.81
N LEU A 112 -32.32 10.02 26.01
CA LEU A 112 -33.35 11.06 26.03
C LEU A 112 -32.80 12.48 25.81
N ARG A 113 -32.08 13.03 26.80
CA ARG A 113 -31.32 14.32 26.78
C ARG A 113 -30.20 14.38 27.83
N SER A 114 -29.84 13.25 28.45
CA SER A 114 -28.81 13.17 29.50
C SER A 114 -27.63 12.34 29.01
N VAL A 115 -26.45 12.64 29.55
CA VAL A 115 -25.23 11.88 29.33
C VAL A 115 -24.87 11.19 30.63
N ARG A 116 -24.78 9.85 30.59
CA ARG A 116 -24.33 9.04 31.72
C ARG A 116 -22.97 8.46 31.39
N THR A 117 -21.99 8.72 32.24
CA THR A 117 -20.67 8.08 32.17
C THR A 117 -20.67 6.81 33.00
N ILE A 118 -20.29 5.71 32.36
CA ILE A 118 -20.21 4.37 32.95
C ILE A 118 -18.75 3.99 33.02
N ASN A 119 -18.27 3.71 34.23
CA ASN A 119 -16.86 3.44 34.49
C ASN A 119 -16.63 1.97 34.85
N TYR A 120 -15.55 1.41 34.31
CA TYR A 120 -15.00 0.11 34.66
C TYR A 120 -13.55 0.27 35.07
N THR A 121 -13.15 -0.52 36.05
CA THR A 121 -11.81 -0.49 36.63
C THR A 121 -11.31 -1.90 36.80
N PHE A 122 -10.11 -2.16 36.29
CA PHE A 122 -9.47 -3.47 36.35
C PHE A 122 -8.09 -3.35 36.97
N GLU A 123 -7.81 -4.19 37.96
CA GLU A 123 -6.45 -4.38 38.46
C GLU A 123 -5.71 -5.40 37.60
N LEU A 124 -4.59 -4.96 37.02
CA LEU A 124 -3.73 -5.77 36.17
C LEU A 124 -2.46 -6.15 36.94
N LYS A 125 -2.27 -7.44 37.15
CA LYS A 125 -1.10 -8.01 37.83
C LYS A 125 0.00 -8.32 36.82
N PRO A 126 1.28 -8.01 37.14
CA PRO A 126 2.38 -8.30 36.23
C PRO A 126 2.54 -9.80 36.03
N ILE A 127 2.87 -10.18 34.79
CA ILE A 127 3.23 -11.55 34.43
C ILE A 127 4.75 -11.63 34.39
N ALA A 128 5.32 -12.67 34.99
CA ALA A 128 6.72 -12.99 34.79
C ALA A 128 6.88 -13.50 33.36
N VAL A 129 7.62 -12.76 32.53
CA VAL A 129 7.85 -13.11 31.13
C VAL A 129 9.24 -13.72 31.03
N GLU A 130 9.34 -14.93 30.48
CA GLU A 130 10.64 -15.56 30.28
C GLU A 130 11.38 -14.93 29.08
N PRO A 131 12.72 -14.98 29.04
CA PRO A 131 13.48 -14.45 27.91
C PRO A 131 13.07 -15.03 26.56
N ILE A 132 12.63 -16.29 26.53
CA ILE A 132 12.15 -16.98 25.32
C ILE A 132 10.85 -16.33 24.83
N ASP A 133 9.88 -16.10 25.71
CA ASP A 133 8.61 -15.44 25.36
C ASP A 133 8.83 -14.01 24.84
N ILE A 134 9.82 -13.30 25.38
CA ILE A 134 10.22 -11.98 24.89
C ILE A 134 10.73 -12.07 23.44
N LEU A 135 11.57 -13.07 23.15
CA LEU A 135 12.12 -13.29 21.82
C LEU A 135 11.04 -13.68 20.82
N GLU A 136 10.13 -14.59 21.20
CA GLU A 136 8.98 -14.97 20.37
C GLU A 136 8.09 -13.76 20.05
N SER A 137 7.79 -12.92 21.05
CA SER A 137 6.99 -11.71 20.84
C SER A 137 7.72 -10.68 19.96
N LYS A 138 9.04 -10.55 20.08
CA LYS A 138 9.83 -9.70 19.18
C LYS A 138 9.85 -10.24 17.75
N LEU A 139 9.97 -11.55 17.58
CA LEU A 139 9.93 -12.19 16.27
C LEU A 139 8.56 -12.01 15.61
N LYS A 140 7.47 -12.15 16.37
CA LYS A 140 6.12 -11.86 15.87
C LYS A 140 5.99 -10.42 15.40
N ASP A 141 6.45 -9.44 16.19
CA ASP A 141 6.43 -8.03 15.79
C ASP A 141 7.27 -7.76 14.53
N GLN A 142 8.45 -8.39 14.41
CA GLN A 142 9.28 -8.27 13.22
C GLN A 142 8.61 -8.89 11.98
N GLN A 143 7.93 -10.03 12.14
CA GLN A 143 7.19 -10.66 11.06
C GLN A 143 6.00 -9.80 10.61
N GLU A 144 5.23 -9.24 11.55
CA GLU A 144 4.14 -8.30 11.25
C GLU A 144 4.64 -7.07 10.47
N GLU A 145 5.78 -6.51 10.88
CA GLU A 145 6.39 -5.36 10.19
C GLU A 145 6.93 -5.73 8.81
N LEU A 146 7.53 -6.91 8.65
CA LEU A 146 7.96 -7.41 7.34
C LEU A 146 6.79 -7.62 6.39
N GLU A 147 5.68 -8.20 6.85
CA GLU A 147 4.47 -8.34 6.03
C GLU A 147 3.87 -6.97 5.67
N ARG A 148 3.88 -6.02 6.61
CA ARG A 148 3.46 -4.63 6.34
C ARG A 148 4.33 -3.97 5.27
N LEU A 149 5.64 -4.21 5.30
CA LEU A 149 6.59 -3.67 4.31
C LEU A 149 6.44 -4.37 2.96
N ARG A 150 6.27 -5.70 2.93
CA ARG A 150 5.98 -6.48 1.72
C ARG A 150 4.70 -6.02 1.05
N GLY A 151 3.64 -5.78 1.83
CA GLY A 151 2.40 -5.19 1.32
C GLY A 151 2.62 -3.82 0.67
N LYS A 152 3.49 -2.97 1.24
CA LYS A 152 3.87 -1.69 0.62
C LYS A 152 4.75 -1.85 -0.63
N ILE A 153 5.63 -2.84 -0.67
CA ILE A 153 6.50 -3.12 -1.83
C ILE A 153 5.69 -3.74 -2.99
N SER A 154 4.67 -4.55 -2.69
CA SER A 154 3.73 -5.07 -3.70
C SER A 154 2.93 -3.97 -4.41
N LEU A 155 2.92 -2.75 -3.86
CA LEU A 155 2.36 -1.54 -4.46
C LEU A 155 3.36 -0.73 -5.32
N GLY A 156 4.56 -1.24 -5.59
CA GLY A 156 5.36 -0.75 -6.70
C GLY A 156 6.87 -0.78 -6.47
N THR A 157 7.55 -1.73 -7.08
CA THR A 157 8.76 -1.35 -7.82
C THR A 157 8.27 -0.41 -8.92
N THR A 158 8.45 0.90 -8.73
CA THR A 158 8.09 1.92 -9.72
C THR A 158 8.98 1.74 -10.93
N ALA A 159 8.60 0.82 -11.83
CA ALA A 159 9.28 0.62 -13.10
C ALA A 159 8.85 1.76 -14.03
N PHE A 160 9.62 2.84 -13.98
CA PHE A 160 9.45 4.04 -14.79
C PHE A 160 10.72 4.28 -15.61
N LEU A 161 10.55 4.64 -16.87
CA LEU A 161 11.61 5.02 -17.78
C LEU A 161 11.17 6.23 -18.60
N TYR A 162 12.05 7.22 -18.70
CA TYR A 162 12.01 8.29 -19.69
C TYR A 162 13.35 8.30 -20.40
N VAL A 163 13.34 8.21 -21.73
CA VAL A 163 14.55 8.21 -22.54
C VAL A 163 14.38 9.07 -23.79
N GLU A 164 15.48 9.72 -24.19
CA GLU A 164 15.55 10.56 -25.38
C GLU A 164 16.27 9.81 -26.50
N SER A 165 15.88 10.06 -27.75
CA SER A 165 16.62 9.56 -28.90
C SER A 165 17.94 10.30 -29.07
N GLU A 166 18.99 9.57 -29.43
CA GLU A 166 20.30 10.12 -29.78
C GLU A 166 20.46 10.25 -31.30
N ALA A 167 20.06 9.21 -32.03
CA ALA A 167 20.18 9.13 -33.48
C ALA A 167 19.12 8.18 -34.06
N MET A 168 19.20 7.95 -35.37
CA MET A 168 18.46 6.89 -36.05
C MET A 168 19.47 5.98 -36.72
N LEU A 169 19.38 4.68 -36.42
CA LEU A 169 20.17 3.63 -37.08
C LEU A 169 19.25 2.87 -38.03
N ASP A 170 19.54 2.95 -39.32
CA ASP A 170 18.70 2.48 -40.41
C ASP A 170 17.28 3.06 -40.35
N SER A 171 16.34 2.32 -39.76
CA SER A 171 14.94 2.69 -39.56
C SER A 171 14.55 2.71 -38.09
N LYS A 172 15.47 2.46 -37.15
CA LYS A 172 15.16 2.40 -35.71
C LYS A 172 15.71 3.62 -34.98
N LEU A 173 14.95 4.12 -34.02
CA LEU A 173 15.47 5.14 -33.09
C LEU A 173 16.52 4.52 -32.18
N GLN A 174 17.67 5.18 -32.06
CA GLN A 174 18.67 4.88 -31.04
C GLN A 174 18.42 5.75 -29.82
N TRP A 175 18.49 5.15 -28.64
CA TRP A 175 18.21 5.78 -27.36
C TRP A 175 19.50 6.15 -26.64
N LYS A 176 19.50 7.28 -25.92
CA LYS A 176 20.59 7.61 -24.99
C LYS A 176 20.68 6.55 -23.89
N GLU A 177 21.88 6.36 -23.36
CA GLU A 177 22.08 5.47 -22.22
C GLU A 177 21.27 5.93 -21.01
N VAL A 178 20.64 4.95 -20.35
CA VAL A 178 19.82 5.18 -19.17
C VAL A 178 20.11 4.09 -18.15
N ALA A 179 20.25 4.48 -16.88
CA ALA A 179 20.38 3.55 -15.77
C ALA A 179 19.00 3.40 -15.13
N ALA A 180 18.32 2.29 -15.41
CA ALA A 180 17.04 1.96 -14.79
C ALA A 180 17.02 0.47 -14.40
N GLU A 181 16.68 0.15 -13.15
CA GLU A 181 16.73 -1.24 -12.66
C GLU A 181 15.76 -2.19 -13.39
N ALA A 182 14.66 -1.64 -13.92
CA ALA A 182 13.61 -2.42 -14.59
C ALA A 182 13.77 -2.48 -16.12
N PHE A 183 14.80 -1.85 -16.70
CA PHE A 183 14.97 -1.76 -18.14
C PHE A 183 16.44 -1.85 -18.53
N THR A 184 16.73 -2.43 -19.68
CA THR A 184 18.09 -2.46 -20.24
C THR A 184 18.04 -2.19 -21.73
N LEU A 185 19.06 -1.54 -22.27
CA LEU A 185 19.21 -1.32 -23.70
C LEU A 185 19.99 -2.49 -24.32
N ASN A 186 19.66 -2.84 -25.55
CA ASN A 186 20.47 -3.75 -26.35
C ASN A 186 21.79 -3.07 -26.80
N GLU A 187 22.72 -3.86 -27.36
CA GLU A 187 24.07 -3.38 -27.74
C GLU A 187 24.06 -2.19 -28.70
N ASP A 188 23.12 -2.17 -29.66
CA ASP A 188 22.97 -1.08 -30.64
C ASP A 188 22.10 0.09 -30.16
N LYS A 189 21.59 0.01 -28.92
CA LYS A 189 20.70 0.99 -28.26
C LYS A 189 19.39 1.27 -29.01
N THR A 190 18.95 0.41 -29.92
CA THR A 190 17.70 0.59 -30.67
C THR A 190 16.47 -0.01 -29.98
N SER A 191 16.69 -0.91 -29.01
CA SER A 191 15.62 -1.65 -28.33
C SER A 191 15.78 -1.59 -26.82
N ILE A 192 14.65 -1.41 -26.13
CA ILE A 192 14.56 -1.39 -24.67
C ILE A 192 13.96 -2.72 -24.22
N LYS A 193 14.70 -3.49 -23.45
CA LYS A 193 14.27 -4.74 -22.84
C LYS A 193 13.67 -4.48 -21.47
N VAL A 194 12.45 -4.97 -21.24
CA VAL A 194 11.75 -4.86 -19.96
C VAL A 194 12.11 -6.04 -19.04
N LEU A 195 12.55 -5.75 -17.82
CA LEU A 195 13.02 -6.75 -16.85
C LEU A 195 11.97 -7.16 -15.81
N VAL A 196 10.78 -6.54 -15.84
CA VAL A 196 9.72 -6.80 -14.88
C VAL A 196 8.40 -7.00 -15.62
N SER A 197 7.70 -8.11 -15.37
CA SER A 197 6.38 -8.35 -15.97
C SER A 197 5.32 -7.42 -15.37
N GLY A 198 4.33 -6.99 -16.16
CA GLY A 198 3.20 -6.21 -15.66
C GLY A 198 2.38 -5.52 -16.73
N ILE A 199 1.49 -4.61 -16.33
CA ILE A 199 0.74 -3.73 -17.22
C ILE A 199 1.49 -2.41 -17.32
N TYR A 200 1.76 -1.98 -18.55
CA TYR A 200 2.54 -0.78 -18.83
C TYR A 200 1.74 0.23 -19.65
N SER A 201 1.94 1.50 -19.34
CA SER A 201 1.56 2.64 -20.19
C SER A 201 2.78 3.11 -20.97
N PHE A 202 2.63 3.21 -22.28
CA PHE A 202 3.66 3.66 -23.21
C PHE A 202 3.29 5.03 -23.78
N GLY A 203 4.27 5.91 -23.88
CA GLY A 203 4.16 7.20 -24.56
C GLY A 203 5.41 7.46 -25.41
N LEU A 204 5.30 7.23 -26.70
CA LEU A 204 6.35 7.49 -27.68
C LEU A 204 6.01 8.77 -28.47
N VAL A 205 6.90 9.75 -28.45
CA VAL A 205 6.80 10.96 -29.26
C VAL A 205 7.98 11.00 -30.21
N VAL A 206 7.71 10.94 -31.51
CA VAL A 206 8.74 10.99 -32.54
C VAL A 206 8.72 12.34 -33.23
N ASN A 207 9.84 13.05 -33.16
CA ASN A 207 10.09 14.31 -33.87
C ASN A 207 10.72 14.00 -35.23
N HIS A 208 9.98 14.24 -36.31
CA HIS A 208 10.34 13.75 -37.64
C HIS A 208 10.00 14.72 -38.77
N THR A 209 10.61 14.48 -39.93
CA THR A 209 10.28 15.12 -41.20
C THR A 209 9.88 14.03 -42.20
N PRO A 210 8.64 14.02 -42.71
CA PRO A 210 8.22 13.11 -43.75
C PRO A 210 9.11 13.23 -44.99
N THR A 211 9.30 12.15 -45.75
CA THR A 211 10.07 12.21 -47.00
C THR A 211 9.22 12.74 -48.17
N ALA A 212 9.86 13.48 -49.08
CA ALA A 212 9.20 14.20 -50.19
C ALA A 212 8.94 13.33 -51.44
N ASN A 213 8.89 12.01 -51.29
CA ASN A 213 8.98 11.08 -52.42
C ASN A 213 7.64 10.43 -52.82
N GLY A 214 6.51 11.01 -52.40
CA GLY A 214 5.16 10.54 -52.72
C GLY A 214 4.73 9.23 -52.05
N ALA A 215 5.65 8.49 -51.42
CA ALA A 215 5.34 7.33 -50.59
C ALA A 215 4.92 7.78 -49.17
N PRO A 216 3.87 7.17 -48.58
CA PRO A 216 3.55 7.41 -47.17
C PRO A 216 4.68 6.85 -46.31
N GLY A 217 5.09 7.62 -45.30
CA GLY A 217 5.92 7.12 -44.22
C GLY A 217 5.09 6.50 -43.11
N LEU A 218 5.77 5.77 -42.25
CA LEU A 218 5.15 5.04 -41.15
C LEU A 218 6.07 5.09 -39.95
N ILE A 219 5.50 5.45 -38.80
CA ILE A 219 6.12 5.30 -37.50
C ILE A 219 5.36 4.22 -36.76
N SER A 220 6.06 3.21 -36.24
CA SER A 220 5.46 2.11 -35.51
C SER A 220 6.19 1.86 -34.19
N LEU A 221 5.41 1.69 -33.13
CA LEU A 221 5.88 1.13 -31.87
C LEU A 221 5.75 -0.40 -31.97
N GLN A 222 6.86 -1.10 -31.74
CA GLN A 222 6.92 -2.55 -31.80
C GLN A 222 7.24 -3.18 -30.46
N MET A 223 6.65 -4.34 -30.22
CA MET A 223 6.87 -5.22 -29.08
C MET A 223 7.24 -6.61 -29.61
N ASN A 224 8.44 -7.09 -29.30
CA ASN A 224 8.98 -8.36 -29.84
C ASN A 224 8.90 -8.46 -31.38
N ASN A 225 9.19 -7.36 -32.08
CA ASN A 225 9.07 -7.20 -33.54
C ASN A 225 7.64 -7.21 -34.11
N GLU A 226 6.61 -7.27 -33.27
CA GLU A 226 5.22 -7.09 -33.68
C GLU A 226 4.78 -5.64 -33.48
N THR A 227 4.07 -5.08 -34.46
CA THR A 227 3.58 -3.70 -34.35
C THR A 227 2.36 -3.63 -33.45
N ILE A 228 2.46 -2.86 -32.36
CA ILE A 228 1.35 -2.66 -31.41
C ILE A 228 0.58 -1.36 -31.69
N GLN A 229 1.25 -0.37 -32.28
CA GLN A 229 0.62 0.86 -32.73
C GLN A 229 1.43 1.46 -33.87
N SER A 230 0.76 2.12 -34.80
CA SER A 230 1.43 2.83 -35.90
C SER A 230 0.67 4.08 -36.31
N VAL A 231 1.39 5.00 -36.95
CA VAL A 231 0.85 6.24 -37.50
C VAL A 231 1.51 6.53 -38.84
N ALA A 232 0.68 6.86 -39.83
CA ALA A 232 1.17 7.26 -41.15
C ALA A 232 1.73 8.68 -41.09
N THR A 233 2.86 8.90 -41.75
CA THR A 233 3.47 10.21 -41.94
C THR A 233 3.35 10.60 -43.42
N GLY A 234 2.86 11.82 -43.69
CA GLY A 234 2.55 12.26 -45.05
C GLY A 234 3.38 13.46 -45.49
N SER A 235 3.70 13.53 -46.77
CA SER A 235 4.13 14.74 -47.45
C SER A 235 2.95 15.38 -48.20
N TYR A 236 2.91 16.72 -48.28
CA TYR A 236 1.85 17.42 -49.01
C TYR A 236 2.33 17.80 -50.41
N TYR A 237 1.49 17.53 -51.41
CA TYR A 237 1.74 17.91 -52.80
C TYR A 237 1.41 19.39 -53.01
N CYS A 238 2.41 20.22 -53.33
CA CYS A 238 2.15 21.62 -53.66
C CYS A 238 1.86 21.79 -55.16
N ARG A 239 1.04 22.78 -55.49
CA ARG A 239 0.51 23.02 -56.85
C ARG A 239 1.59 23.27 -57.92
N SER A 240 2.84 23.54 -57.51
CA SER A 240 4.00 23.72 -58.40
C SER A 240 4.76 22.42 -58.73
N GLY A 241 4.23 21.24 -58.36
CA GLY A 241 4.86 19.95 -58.66
C GLY A 241 5.98 19.54 -57.71
N ALA A 242 6.20 20.30 -56.62
CA ALA A 242 7.15 19.94 -55.57
C ALA A 242 6.42 19.36 -54.36
N TYR A 243 6.96 18.31 -53.76
CA TYR A 243 6.52 17.87 -52.43
C TYR A 243 7.20 18.76 -51.38
N VAL A 244 6.40 19.38 -50.51
CA VAL A 244 6.91 20.19 -49.40
C VAL A 244 6.70 19.39 -48.11
N THR A 245 7.76 19.26 -47.32
CA THR A 245 7.74 18.56 -46.06
C THR A 245 8.07 19.54 -44.94
N HIS A 246 7.35 19.41 -43.83
CA HIS A 246 7.57 20.22 -42.64
C HIS A 246 7.95 19.31 -41.49
N GLN A 247 8.85 19.82 -40.65
CA GLN A 247 9.14 19.22 -39.36
C GLN A 247 7.85 19.14 -38.54
N THR A 248 7.60 17.97 -37.96
CA THR A 248 6.40 17.71 -37.17
C THR A 248 6.72 16.68 -36.08
N ASN A 249 5.72 16.34 -35.29
CA ASN A 249 5.81 15.25 -34.33
C ASN A 249 4.63 14.28 -34.49
N SER A 250 4.82 13.07 -34.00
CA SER A 250 3.76 12.07 -33.93
C SER A 250 3.85 11.32 -32.61
N SER A 251 2.70 11.14 -31.97
CA SER A 251 2.60 10.50 -30.66
C SER A 251 1.89 9.15 -30.78
N LEU A 252 2.49 8.13 -30.18
CA LEU A 252 1.94 6.79 -30.06
C LEU A 252 1.79 6.50 -28.56
N MET A 253 0.57 6.26 -28.12
CA MET A 253 0.27 5.92 -26.74
C MET A 253 -0.62 4.69 -26.67
N CYS A 254 -0.27 3.75 -25.80
CA CYS A 254 -1.07 2.57 -25.53
C CYS A 254 -0.80 2.01 -24.13
N VAL A 255 -1.73 1.19 -23.65
CA VAL A 255 -1.59 0.42 -22.42
C VAL A 255 -1.63 -1.05 -22.78
N VAL A 256 -0.59 -1.79 -22.44
CA VAL A 256 -0.45 -3.21 -22.80
C VAL A 256 0.15 -4.04 -21.67
N GLN A 257 -0.15 -5.33 -21.66
CA GLN A 257 0.49 -6.29 -20.78
C GLN A 257 1.83 -6.73 -21.38
N VAL A 258 2.89 -6.67 -20.57
CA VAL A 258 4.27 -6.93 -20.96
C VAL A 258 4.83 -8.04 -20.07
N LYS A 259 5.56 -8.98 -20.67
CA LYS A 259 6.30 -10.01 -19.95
C LYS A 259 7.76 -9.62 -19.80
N GLU A 260 8.41 -10.09 -18.74
CA GLU A 260 9.85 -9.99 -18.58
C GLU A 260 10.58 -10.55 -19.81
N GLY A 261 11.64 -9.84 -20.23
CA GLY A 261 12.42 -10.15 -21.43
C GLY A 261 11.89 -9.56 -22.73
N THR A 262 10.72 -8.90 -22.70
CA THR A 262 10.11 -8.27 -23.88
C THR A 262 10.95 -7.09 -24.39
N ASP A 263 11.14 -7.02 -25.71
CA ASP A 263 11.87 -5.95 -26.39
C ASP A 263 10.91 -4.92 -27.01
N LEU A 264 11.15 -3.65 -26.73
CA LEU A 264 10.40 -2.50 -27.24
C LEU A 264 11.28 -1.72 -28.21
N SER A 265 10.75 -1.38 -29.39
CA SER A 265 11.48 -0.56 -30.37
C SER A 265 10.56 0.38 -31.13
N ALA A 266 11.11 1.49 -31.60
CA ALA A 266 10.42 2.44 -32.47
C ALA A 266 11.03 2.38 -33.86
N ILE A 267 10.18 2.09 -34.87
CA ILE A 267 10.58 1.99 -36.27
C ILE A 267 9.97 3.14 -37.06
N CYS A 268 10.81 3.78 -37.86
CA CYS A 268 10.55 4.95 -38.69
C CYS A 268 10.90 4.57 -40.15
N THR A 269 9.90 4.53 -41.03
CA THR A 269 10.09 4.25 -42.47
C THR A 269 9.62 5.43 -43.31
N ASN A 270 10.34 5.72 -44.40
CA ASN A 270 10.14 6.90 -45.26
C ASN A 270 9.96 8.22 -44.49
N THR A 271 10.66 8.36 -43.37
CA THR A 271 10.71 9.57 -42.53
C THR A 271 12.11 9.73 -41.97
N SER A 272 12.51 10.96 -41.67
CA SER A 272 13.81 11.27 -41.05
C SER A 272 13.63 11.90 -39.67
N VAL A 273 14.53 11.59 -38.74
CA VAL A 273 14.56 12.24 -37.42
C VAL A 273 15.11 13.67 -37.52
N ILE A 274 14.64 14.55 -36.64
CA ILE A 274 15.11 15.93 -36.57
C ILE A 274 16.37 15.99 -35.70
N ALA A 275 17.53 16.31 -36.30
CA ALA A 275 18.82 16.27 -35.62
C ALA A 275 18.91 17.13 -34.34
N ASN A 276 18.18 18.26 -34.29
CA ASN A 276 18.22 19.20 -33.17
C ASN A 276 17.02 19.06 -32.21
N THR A 277 16.18 18.04 -32.38
CA THR A 277 14.97 17.87 -31.56
C THR A 277 14.78 16.38 -31.27
N PRO A 278 15.18 15.90 -30.08
CA PRO A 278 15.13 14.47 -29.77
C PRO A 278 13.69 13.98 -29.70
N SER A 279 13.48 12.74 -30.09
CA SER A 279 12.26 11.97 -29.82
C SER A 279 12.30 11.44 -28.39
N TYR A 280 11.15 11.14 -27.80
CA TYR A 280 11.02 10.74 -26.40
C TYR A 280 10.26 9.43 -26.29
N PHE A 281 10.68 8.57 -25.38
CA PHE A 281 9.91 7.38 -25.01
C PHE A 281 9.78 7.27 -23.50
N THR A 282 8.53 7.28 -23.06
CA THR A 282 8.14 7.12 -21.66
C THR A 282 7.46 5.77 -21.49
N VAL A 283 7.90 5.02 -20.48
CA VAL A 283 7.36 3.71 -20.12
C VAL A 283 7.10 3.69 -18.62
N ALA A 284 5.87 3.41 -18.21
CA ALA A 284 5.48 3.35 -16.81
C ALA A 284 4.69 2.08 -16.50
N ARG A 285 5.15 1.28 -15.55
CA ARG A 285 4.37 0.15 -15.02
C ARG A 285 3.26 0.69 -14.13
N ILE A 286 2.03 0.35 -14.49
CA ILE A 286 0.81 0.79 -13.78
C ILE A 286 0.10 -0.36 -13.06
N GLY A 287 0.53 -1.61 -13.29
CA GLY A 287 -0.04 -2.79 -12.65
C GLY A 287 0.91 -4.00 -12.67
N GLY A 288 0.70 -4.90 -11.71
CA GLY A 288 1.38 -6.20 -11.61
C GLY A 288 0.63 -7.30 -12.36
#